data_AF-A0A9W6Y7B4-F1
#
_entry.id   AF-A0A9W6Y7B4-F1
#
_cell.length_a   1.000
_cell.length_b   1.000
_cell.length_c   1.000
_cell.angle_alpha   90.00
_cell.angle_beta   90.00
_cell.angle_gamma   90.00
#
_symmetry.space_group_name_H-M   'P 1'
#
loop_
_entity.id
_entity.type
_entity.pdbx_description
1 polymer ?
#
loop_
_entity_poly.entity_id
_entity_poly.type
_entity_poly.pdbx_seq_one_letter_code
_entity_poly.pdbx_strand_id
1 'polypeptide(L)'
;MCSFYGSNVTPAWFQIEVSNGSKTVSTSATWIGNNSDTDLRFGTNNSTYVTCLGGTKRGRWGFGTTSPAYGLHNTLTVSTTLDAGGTGVAYFLKSGGLVSTLGPLSAIPVGIGTVGAIIAGSGVYTTSDARIKTDWTELNDDVCDAMLKVEPLLFRYKSDDDSVPLQLGYMAQALLRANLPHCINFTPNADMHVEDPEVDTEGIQYSVDYSKMVCLLHKLVLRQQREINDMKTLIYG
;
A
#
# COMPACT_ATOMS: atom_id res chain seq x y z
N MET A 1 17.57 -16.38 -30.22
CA MET A 1 17.17 -17.77 -29.95
C MET A 1 15.84 -18.02 -30.63
N CYS A 2 15.71 -19.15 -31.31
CA CYS A 2 14.43 -19.72 -31.70
C CYS A 2 14.05 -20.78 -30.66
N SER A 3 12.79 -21.20 -30.64
CA SER A 3 12.28 -22.13 -29.63
C SER A 3 11.54 -23.32 -30.21
N PHE A 4 11.57 -24.40 -29.43
CA PHE A 4 11.51 -25.77 -29.92
C PHE A 4 10.45 -26.59 -29.18
N TYR A 5 10.38 -27.88 -29.50
CA TYR A 5 9.45 -28.83 -28.90
C TYR A 5 10.21 -29.87 -28.09
N GLY A 6 9.74 -30.18 -26.87
CA GLY A 6 10.09 -31.46 -26.26
C GLY A 6 9.43 -32.62 -27.02
N SER A 7 9.92 -33.84 -26.84
CA SER A 7 9.45 -35.04 -27.57
C SER A 7 8.71 -36.06 -26.68
N ASN A 8 8.12 -35.60 -25.59
CA ASN A 8 7.35 -36.43 -24.63
C ASN A 8 5.85 -36.41 -24.97
N VAL A 9 5.07 -37.31 -24.33
CA VAL A 9 3.59 -37.32 -24.40
C VAL A 9 2.99 -35.99 -23.92
N THR A 10 3.63 -35.35 -22.93
CA THR A 10 3.42 -33.94 -22.56
C THR A 10 4.78 -33.22 -22.60
N PRO A 11 5.10 -32.50 -23.68
CA PRO A 11 6.34 -31.75 -23.82
C PRO A 11 6.13 -30.26 -23.50
N ALA A 12 7.15 -29.62 -22.92
CA ALA A 12 7.05 -28.26 -22.43
C ALA A 12 8.28 -27.41 -22.81
N TRP A 13 8.11 -26.57 -23.83
CA TRP A 13 9.10 -25.57 -24.28
C TRP A 13 8.41 -24.51 -25.15
N PHE A 14 8.77 -23.24 -24.96
CA PHE A 14 8.98 -22.23 -25.99
C PHE A 14 9.66 -20.99 -25.38
N GLN A 15 10.97 -20.80 -25.59
CA GLN A 15 11.74 -19.61 -25.14
C GLN A 15 12.33 -18.80 -26.31
N ILE A 16 11.95 -17.52 -26.46
CA ILE A 16 12.65 -16.59 -27.36
C ILE A 16 13.57 -15.69 -26.52
N GLU A 17 14.87 -16.00 -26.53
CA GLU A 17 15.96 -15.13 -26.07
C GLU A 17 16.51 -14.22 -27.19
N VAL A 18 16.78 -12.96 -26.87
CA VAL A 18 17.70 -12.09 -27.61
C VAL A 18 18.88 -11.73 -26.70
N SER A 19 20.10 -11.87 -27.19
CA SER A 19 21.34 -11.59 -26.45
C SER A 19 22.37 -10.93 -27.35
N ASN A 20 23.13 -9.99 -26.80
CA ASN A 20 24.27 -9.31 -27.43
C ASN A 20 25.62 -9.67 -26.80
N GLY A 21 25.64 -10.64 -25.87
CA GLY A 21 26.84 -11.09 -25.18
C GLY A 21 27.69 -12.09 -25.97
N SER A 22 28.87 -12.40 -25.44
CA SER A 22 29.64 -13.57 -25.89
C SER A 22 28.84 -14.86 -25.62
N LYS A 23 29.04 -15.90 -26.44
CA LYS A 23 28.29 -17.18 -26.46
C LYS A 23 28.29 -17.98 -25.14
N THR A 24 28.97 -17.50 -24.11
CA THR A 24 29.21 -18.18 -22.83
C THR A 24 28.53 -17.49 -21.63
N VAL A 25 27.89 -16.32 -21.82
CA VAL A 25 27.28 -15.54 -20.72
C VAL A 25 25.87 -15.06 -21.04
N SER A 26 24.87 -15.61 -20.32
CA SER A 26 23.45 -15.21 -20.37
C SER A 26 23.15 -13.89 -19.63
N THR A 27 24.18 -13.11 -19.27
CA THR A 27 24.06 -11.87 -18.49
C THR A 27 23.48 -10.70 -19.26
N SER A 28 23.40 -10.80 -20.59
CA SER A 28 22.80 -9.80 -21.47
C SER A 28 21.70 -10.39 -22.36
N ALA A 29 21.13 -11.50 -21.90
CA ALA A 29 19.97 -12.17 -22.49
C ALA A 29 18.66 -11.57 -21.96
N THR A 30 17.70 -11.32 -22.85
CA THR A 30 16.28 -11.05 -22.52
C THR A 30 15.43 -12.16 -23.12
N TRP A 31 14.54 -12.78 -22.34
CA TRP A 31 13.79 -13.96 -22.76
C TRP A 31 12.33 -14.00 -22.28
N ILE A 32 11.47 -14.62 -23.08
CA ILE A 32 10.08 -14.96 -22.76
C ILE A 32 9.88 -16.45 -23.05
N GLY A 33 9.35 -17.22 -22.10
CA GLY A 33 9.08 -18.65 -22.30
C GLY A 33 8.78 -19.43 -21.03
N ASN A 34 8.49 -20.72 -21.16
CA ASN A 34 8.22 -21.63 -20.03
C ASN A 34 9.44 -22.51 -19.68
N ASN A 35 9.49 -22.95 -18.43
CA ASN A 35 10.50 -23.83 -17.85
C ASN A 35 9.87 -25.17 -17.40
N SER A 36 8.55 -25.24 -17.23
CA SER A 36 7.80 -26.48 -17.05
C SER A 36 6.55 -26.52 -17.94
N ASP A 37 5.82 -27.62 -17.92
CA ASP A 37 4.47 -27.78 -18.49
C ASP A 37 3.40 -26.89 -17.82
N THR A 38 3.80 -26.17 -16.77
CA THR A 38 2.93 -25.58 -15.75
C THR A 38 3.30 -24.14 -15.41
N ASP A 39 4.13 -23.48 -16.23
CA ASP A 39 4.41 -22.05 -16.13
C ASP A 39 4.53 -21.33 -17.49
N LEU A 40 4.55 -20.00 -17.44
CA LEU A 40 5.02 -19.08 -18.47
C LEU A 40 5.81 -17.99 -17.74
N ARG A 41 7.02 -17.68 -18.21
CA ARG A 41 7.96 -16.79 -17.52
C ARG A 41 8.53 -15.71 -18.44
N PHE A 42 8.99 -14.63 -17.82
CA PHE A 42 9.65 -13.50 -18.46
C PHE A 42 10.90 -13.15 -17.65
N GLY A 43 12.03 -12.89 -18.31
CA GLY A 43 13.31 -12.67 -17.62
C GLY A 43 14.38 -11.96 -18.43
N THR A 44 15.37 -11.42 -17.74
CA THR A 44 16.61 -10.87 -18.34
C THR A 44 17.81 -11.18 -17.43
N ASN A 45 19.04 -11.12 -17.95
CA ASN A 45 20.27 -11.30 -17.15
C ASN A 45 20.21 -12.56 -16.26
N ASN A 46 19.96 -13.71 -16.89
CA ASN A 46 19.76 -15.02 -16.25
C ASN A 46 18.70 -15.09 -15.12
N SER A 47 17.84 -14.07 -14.97
CA SER A 47 16.92 -13.90 -13.84
C SER A 47 15.46 -13.93 -14.29
N THR A 48 14.58 -14.62 -13.54
CA THR A 48 13.13 -14.63 -13.80
C THR A 48 12.47 -13.49 -13.06
N TYR A 49 11.86 -12.54 -13.79
CA TYR A 49 11.16 -11.39 -13.19
C TYR A 49 9.65 -11.60 -13.09
N VAL A 50 9.03 -12.35 -14.01
CA VAL A 50 7.59 -12.66 -13.98
C VAL A 50 7.37 -14.15 -14.21
N THR A 51 6.39 -14.74 -13.52
CA THR A 51 5.95 -16.13 -13.67
C THR A 51 4.42 -16.19 -13.57
N CYS A 52 3.74 -16.60 -14.65
CA CYS A 52 2.36 -17.04 -14.61
C CYS A 52 2.33 -18.58 -14.44
N LEU A 53 1.52 -19.09 -13.51
CA LEU A 53 1.37 -20.54 -13.30
C LEU A 53 0.15 -21.12 -14.04
N GLY A 54 0.28 -22.39 -14.43
CA GLY A 54 -0.75 -23.26 -15.00
C GLY A 54 -1.14 -24.41 -14.05
N GLY A 55 -1.70 -25.48 -14.63
CA GLY A 55 -2.09 -26.69 -13.89
C GLY A 55 -3.06 -26.42 -12.72
N THR A 56 -2.79 -27.03 -11.57
CA THR A 56 -3.57 -26.83 -10.32
C THR A 56 -3.38 -25.44 -9.69
N LYS A 57 -2.39 -24.67 -10.14
CA LYS A 57 -2.08 -23.29 -9.68
C LYS A 57 -2.43 -22.24 -10.74
N ARG A 58 -3.27 -22.59 -11.73
CA ARG A 58 -3.58 -21.77 -12.91
C ARG A 58 -4.03 -20.35 -12.58
N GLY A 59 -3.56 -19.38 -13.38
CA GLY A 59 -3.98 -17.98 -13.31
C GLY A 59 -3.29 -17.14 -12.23
N ARG A 60 -2.25 -17.68 -11.57
CA ARG A 60 -1.45 -16.95 -10.57
C ARG A 60 -0.25 -16.28 -11.21
N TRP A 61 -0.12 -14.96 -11.05
CA TRP A 61 0.99 -14.15 -11.54
C TRP A 61 1.92 -13.75 -10.38
N GLY A 62 3.14 -14.28 -10.39
CA GLY A 62 4.23 -13.90 -9.50
C GLY A 62 5.19 -12.93 -10.17
N PHE A 63 5.59 -11.88 -9.47
CA PHE A 63 6.68 -10.98 -9.87
C PHE A 63 7.83 -11.16 -8.88
N GLY A 64 9.00 -11.58 -9.36
CA GLY A 64 10.18 -11.96 -8.54
C GLY A 64 10.10 -13.32 -7.85
N THR A 65 9.03 -14.07 -8.08
CA THR A 65 8.80 -15.37 -7.47
C THR A 65 8.19 -16.34 -8.47
N THR A 66 8.79 -17.53 -8.56
CA THR A 66 8.27 -18.66 -9.35
C THR A 66 7.16 -19.43 -8.61
N SER A 67 6.83 -19.04 -7.37
CA SER A 67 5.82 -19.67 -6.53
C SER A 67 4.83 -18.65 -5.94
N PRO A 68 4.01 -17.99 -6.79
CA PRO A 68 2.96 -17.09 -6.32
C PRO A 68 1.95 -17.79 -5.38
N ALA A 69 1.84 -17.25 -4.16
CA ALA A 69 0.88 -17.72 -3.15
C ALA A 69 -0.57 -17.32 -3.49
N TYR A 70 -0.73 -16.19 -4.19
CA TYR A 70 -2.01 -15.55 -4.52
C TYR A 70 -2.20 -15.41 -6.05
N GLY A 71 -3.35 -14.90 -6.48
CA GLY A 71 -3.64 -14.63 -7.91
C GLY A 71 -2.70 -13.58 -8.53
N LEU A 72 -2.28 -12.60 -7.73
CA LEU A 72 -1.23 -11.64 -8.02
C LEU A 72 -0.30 -11.57 -6.80
N HIS A 73 1.00 -11.80 -6.98
CA HIS A 73 1.98 -11.82 -5.89
C HIS A 73 3.27 -11.11 -6.32
N ASN A 74 3.37 -9.83 -5.98
CA ASN A 74 4.55 -9.01 -6.28
C ASN A 74 5.56 -9.07 -5.12
N THR A 75 6.81 -9.42 -5.45
CA THR A 75 7.95 -9.43 -4.52
C THR A 75 9.12 -8.56 -5.00
N LEU A 76 9.02 -7.98 -6.20
CA LEU A 76 10.00 -7.05 -6.80
C LEU A 76 9.67 -5.58 -6.49
N THR A 77 8.85 -5.34 -5.47
CA THR A 77 8.28 -4.04 -5.18
C THR A 77 9.36 -2.98 -5.02
N VAL A 78 9.48 -2.11 -6.03
CA VAL A 78 10.47 -1.02 -6.06
C VAL A 78 10.07 0.06 -5.08
N SER A 79 11.08 0.75 -4.56
CA SER A 79 10.92 1.87 -3.64
C SER A 79 10.57 3.16 -4.39
N THR A 80 9.44 3.76 -4.05
CA THR A 80 9.03 5.10 -4.51
C THR A 80 9.34 6.13 -3.42
N THR A 81 9.80 7.33 -3.80
CA THR A 81 9.91 8.47 -2.86
C THR A 81 8.53 9.11 -2.70
N LEU A 82 8.05 9.24 -1.47
CA LEU A 82 6.71 9.81 -1.17
C LEU A 82 6.76 11.19 -0.51
N ASP A 83 7.96 11.68 -0.18
CA ASP A 83 8.23 13.07 0.20
C ASP A 83 9.64 13.46 -0.25
N ALA A 84 9.76 14.65 -0.86
CA ALA A 84 11.03 15.26 -1.27
C ALA A 84 11.26 16.63 -0.60
N GLY A 85 10.31 17.15 0.18
CA GLY A 85 10.37 18.42 0.90
C GLY A 85 10.78 18.27 2.38
N GLY A 86 10.55 17.12 3.00
CA GLY A 86 10.97 16.82 4.38
C GLY A 86 9.90 17.05 5.46
N THR A 87 8.62 17.00 5.08
CA THR A 87 7.45 17.25 5.94
C THR A 87 6.43 16.09 5.96
N GLY A 88 6.55 15.09 5.08
CA GLY A 88 5.61 13.97 4.93
C GLY A 88 5.94 12.75 5.80
N VAL A 89 4.95 11.89 6.10
CA VAL A 89 5.12 10.72 6.99
C VAL A 89 4.30 9.50 6.57
N ALA A 90 4.91 8.30 6.60
CA ALA A 90 4.31 7.03 7.04
C ALA A 90 5.46 6.06 7.47
N TYR A 91 5.70 4.79 7.09
CA TYR A 91 5.16 3.82 6.12
C TYR A 91 5.38 2.38 6.69
N PHE A 92 5.45 1.33 5.87
CA PHE A 92 5.77 -0.06 6.28
C PHE A 92 7.18 -0.50 5.83
N LEU A 93 7.87 -1.30 6.66
CA LEU A 93 9.19 -1.88 6.34
C LEU A 93 9.23 -3.42 6.39
N LYS A 94 10.27 -3.97 5.75
CA LYS A 94 10.42 -5.38 5.36
C LYS A 94 10.82 -6.32 6.51
N SER A 95 11.32 -5.79 7.61
CA SER A 95 11.75 -6.51 8.81
C SER A 95 11.98 -5.52 9.96
N GLY A 96 11.28 -5.69 11.08
CA GLY A 96 11.28 -4.72 12.19
C GLY A 96 10.00 -3.87 12.23
N GLY A 97 9.68 -3.37 13.43
CA GLY A 97 8.39 -2.74 13.74
C GLY A 97 8.29 -1.23 13.48
N LEU A 98 7.30 -0.62 14.13
CA LEU A 98 6.93 0.80 14.03
C LEU A 98 7.85 1.68 14.89
N VAL A 99 8.59 2.62 14.28
CA VAL A 99 9.29 3.73 14.97
C VAL A 99 9.18 5.00 14.12
N SER A 100 9.11 6.17 14.76
CA SER A 100 8.97 7.49 14.14
C SER A 100 10.25 8.32 14.24
N THR A 101 10.58 9.11 13.20
CA THR A 101 11.49 10.27 13.31
C THR A 101 11.30 11.25 12.15
N LEU A 102 11.72 12.51 12.35
CA LEU A 102 11.74 13.57 11.33
C LEU A 102 12.91 13.39 10.35
N GLY A 103 12.66 13.52 9.04
CA GLY A 103 13.68 13.55 7.99
C GLY A 103 13.17 13.03 6.64
N PRO A 104 13.84 13.32 5.51
CA PRO A 104 13.42 12.85 4.19
C PRO A 104 13.59 11.33 4.03
N LEU A 105 12.52 10.64 3.60
CA LEU A 105 12.45 9.18 3.54
C LEU A 105 12.48 8.66 2.10
N SER A 106 13.63 8.11 1.69
CA SER A 106 13.94 7.83 0.28
C SER A 106 13.51 6.44 -0.25
N ALA A 107 12.78 5.62 0.53
CA ALA A 107 12.48 4.25 0.08
C ALA A 107 11.20 3.60 0.65
N ILE A 108 10.14 3.50 -0.16
CA ILE A 108 8.85 2.88 0.24
C ILE A 108 8.38 1.83 -0.79
N PRO A 109 8.25 0.53 -0.42
CA PRO A 109 7.80 -0.51 -1.34
C PRO A 109 6.25 -0.52 -1.50
N VAL A 110 5.74 0.07 -2.59
CA VAL A 110 4.30 0.10 -2.92
C VAL A 110 3.90 -1.11 -3.79
N GLY A 111 3.35 -2.16 -3.16
CA GLY A 111 3.13 -3.47 -3.81
C GLY A 111 2.16 -3.47 -5.01
N ILE A 112 1.09 -2.68 -4.89
CA ILE A 112 0.05 -2.40 -5.90
C ILE A 112 -0.40 -0.95 -5.69
N GLY A 113 -0.58 -0.19 -6.77
CA GLY A 113 -1.27 1.10 -6.78
C GLY A 113 -2.33 1.12 -7.88
N THR A 114 -3.48 1.71 -7.63
CA THR A 114 -4.63 1.75 -8.54
C THR A 114 -5.30 3.12 -8.52
N VAL A 115 -5.67 3.64 -9.69
CA VAL A 115 -6.59 4.78 -9.80
C VAL A 115 -8.01 4.26 -9.62
N GLY A 116 -8.77 4.85 -8.70
CA GLY A 116 -10.14 4.41 -8.37
C GLY A 116 -10.21 3.32 -7.29
N ALA A 117 -11.39 2.69 -7.16
CA ALA A 117 -11.72 1.81 -6.06
C ALA A 117 -11.24 0.35 -6.26
N ILE A 118 -10.80 -0.29 -5.16
CA ILE A 118 -10.51 -1.73 -5.12
C ILE A 118 -11.77 -2.48 -4.66
N ILE A 119 -12.37 -3.25 -5.56
CA ILE A 119 -13.50 -4.13 -5.22
C ILE A 119 -12.96 -5.45 -4.63
N ALA A 120 -13.16 -5.65 -3.33
CA ALA A 120 -12.77 -6.87 -2.62
C ALA A 120 -14.01 -7.68 -2.17
N GLY A 121 -14.11 -8.93 -2.60
CA GLY A 121 -15.26 -9.80 -2.27
C GLY A 121 -15.28 -10.40 -0.86
N SER A 122 -14.37 -9.98 0.04
CA SER A 122 -14.33 -10.43 1.44
C SER A 122 -13.69 -9.41 2.38
N GLY A 123 -12.58 -8.78 1.99
CA GLY A 123 -11.95 -7.72 2.76
C GLY A 123 -10.53 -7.40 2.31
N VAL A 124 -9.96 -6.34 2.91
CA VAL A 124 -8.54 -5.98 2.85
C VAL A 124 -7.96 -6.18 4.24
N TYR A 125 -6.89 -6.97 4.36
CA TYR A 125 -6.38 -7.43 5.66
C TYR A 125 -4.97 -6.91 5.94
N THR A 126 -4.82 -6.14 7.01
CA THR A 126 -3.52 -5.67 7.52
C THR A 126 -2.97 -6.67 8.53
N THR A 127 -1.76 -7.18 8.31
CA THR A 127 -1.11 -8.11 9.26
C THR A 127 -0.72 -7.39 10.55
N SER A 128 -1.11 -7.96 11.70
CA SER A 128 -0.90 -7.33 13.02
C SER A 128 -0.58 -8.33 14.12
N ASP A 129 0.11 -9.41 13.79
CA ASP A 129 0.55 -10.43 14.75
C ASP A 129 1.58 -9.84 15.74
N ALA A 130 1.44 -10.15 17.03
CA ALA A 130 2.34 -9.63 18.07
C ALA A 130 3.79 -10.14 17.93
N ARG A 131 4.02 -11.25 17.21
CA ARG A 131 5.35 -11.83 16.99
C ARG A 131 6.16 -11.10 15.90
N ILE A 132 5.54 -10.20 15.15
CA ILE A 132 6.18 -9.35 14.12
C ILE A 132 6.12 -7.86 14.49
N LYS A 133 5.80 -7.54 15.75
CA LYS A 133 5.68 -6.18 16.28
C LYS A 133 6.37 -6.10 17.65
N THR A 134 6.84 -4.91 18.00
CA THR A 134 7.48 -4.60 19.29
C THR A 134 6.96 -3.25 19.80
N ASP A 135 7.40 -2.85 20.99
CA ASP A 135 7.29 -1.47 21.52
C ASP A 135 5.84 -0.98 21.71
N TRP A 136 4.95 -1.92 22.03
CA TRP A 136 3.54 -1.71 22.35
C TRP A 136 3.36 -0.70 23.50
N THR A 137 2.98 0.52 23.13
CA THR A 137 2.78 1.67 24.03
C THR A 137 1.32 2.13 23.94
N GLU A 138 0.71 2.59 25.04
CA GLU A 138 -0.66 3.14 24.98
C GLU A 138 -0.68 4.47 24.20
N LEU A 139 -1.70 4.64 23.35
CA LEU A 139 -1.94 5.90 22.65
C LEU A 139 -2.37 6.99 23.64
N ASN A 140 -1.66 8.11 23.65
CA ASN A 140 -1.96 9.26 24.51
C ASN A 140 -3.34 9.89 24.18
N ASP A 141 -4.05 10.36 25.20
CA ASP A 141 -5.41 10.89 25.11
C ASP A 141 -5.47 12.22 24.34
N ASP A 142 -4.36 12.96 24.24
CA ASP A 142 -4.20 14.14 23.37
C ASP A 142 -4.62 13.86 21.91
N VAL A 143 -4.45 12.62 21.44
CA VAL A 143 -4.81 12.20 20.07
C VAL A 143 -6.33 12.06 19.92
N CYS A 144 -7.06 11.76 21.00
CA CYS A 144 -8.53 11.81 21.02
C CYS A 144 -9.05 13.24 21.09
N ASP A 145 -8.41 14.12 21.87
CA ASP A 145 -8.76 15.55 21.91
C ASP A 145 -8.39 16.28 20.59
N ALA A 146 -7.44 15.74 19.81
CA ALA A 146 -7.22 16.11 18.42
C ALA A 146 -8.36 15.61 17.50
N MET A 147 -8.76 14.33 17.61
CA MET A 147 -9.85 13.75 16.79
C MET A 147 -11.21 14.43 17.02
N LEU A 148 -11.49 14.90 18.24
CA LEU A 148 -12.69 15.68 18.56
C LEU A 148 -12.81 17.03 17.80
N LYS A 149 -11.75 17.49 17.14
CA LYS A 149 -11.72 18.72 16.34
C LYS A 149 -11.98 18.48 14.85
N VAL A 150 -12.23 17.24 14.44
CA VAL A 150 -12.36 16.84 13.02
C VAL A 150 -13.75 16.30 12.74
N GLU A 151 -14.52 17.04 11.93
CA GLU A 151 -15.87 16.66 11.53
C GLU A 151 -15.85 15.78 10.26
N PRO A 152 -16.70 14.75 10.15
CA PRO A 152 -16.99 14.08 8.89
C PRO A 152 -17.90 14.97 8.03
N LEU A 153 -17.55 15.12 6.76
CA LEU A 153 -18.17 16.05 5.83
C LEU A 153 -18.77 15.35 4.60
N LEU A 154 -19.66 16.06 3.92
CA LEU A 154 -20.21 15.69 2.62
C LEU A 154 -19.53 16.52 1.51
N PHE A 155 -19.05 15.87 0.45
CA PHE A 155 -18.28 16.51 -0.62
C PHE A 155 -18.60 15.98 -2.02
N ARG A 156 -18.15 16.70 -3.05
CA ARG A 156 -17.97 16.20 -4.43
C ARG A 156 -16.55 16.55 -4.89
N TYR A 157 -16.06 15.95 -5.96
CA TYR A 157 -14.81 16.40 -6.60
C TYR A 157 -15.04 17.69 -7.40
N LYS A 158 -13.99 18.49 -7.61
CA LYS A 158 -14.05 19.73 -8.44
C LYS A 158 -14.43 19.46 -9.91
N SER A 159 -14.41 18.20 -10.34
CA SER A 159 -14.82 17.71 -11.66
C SER A 159 -16.29 17.27 -11.75
N ASP A 160 -16.97 17.12 -10.62
CA ASP A 160 -18.32 16.57 -10.55
C ASP A 160 -19.37 17.67 -10.76
N ASP A 161 -20.47 17.35 -11.44
CA ASP A 161 -21.63 18.25 -11.55
C ASP A 161 -22.65 18.08 -10.41
N ASP A 162 -23.69 18.90 -10.40
CA ASP A 162 -24.72 18.87 -9.35
C ASP A 162 -25.59 17.60 -9.33
N SER A 163 -25.58 16.78 -10.39
CA SER A 163 -26.29 15.51 -10.43
C SER A 163 -25.57 14.39 -9.66
N VAL A 164 -24.26 14.53 -9.44
CA VAL A 164 -23.47 13.57 -8.66
C VAL A 164 -23.88 13.65 -7.18
N PRO A 165 -24.24 12.54 -6.52
CA PRO A 165 -24.54 12.54 -5.09
C PRO A 165 -23.33 12.94 -4.24
N LEU A 166 -23.60 13.64 -3.13
CA LEU A 166 -22.58 13.96 -2.14
C LEU A 166 -21.99 12.68 -1.52
N GLN A 167 -20.66 12.61 -1.48
CA GLN A 167 -19.87 11.53 -0.90
C GLN A 167 -19.52 11.86 0.56
N LEU A 168 -19.49 10.86 1.44
CA LEU A 168 -19.11 11.01 2.84
C LEU A 168 -17.60 10.81 3.02
N GLY A 169 -16.93 11.68 3.76
CA GLY A 169 -15.51 11.53 4.09
C GLY A 169 -14.96 12.56 5.07
N TYR A 170 -13.64 12.65 5.17
CA TYR A 170 -12.94 13.70 5.91
C TYR A 170 -12.09 14.55 4.95
N MET A 171 -12.00 15.86 5.21
CA MET A 171 -11.02 16.72 4.55
C MET A 171 -9.63 16.45 5.14
N ALA A 172 -8.66 16.06 4.30
CA ALA A 172 -7.31 15.73 4.76
C ALA A 172 -6.62 16.91 5.47
N GLN A 173 -6.80 18.12 4.96
CA GLN A 173 -6.31 19.36 5.59
C GLN A 173 -6.89 19.57 7.00
N ALA A 174 -8.13 19.13 7.30
CA ALA A 174 -8.68 19.23 8.66
C ALA A 174 -7.96 18.29 9.63
N LEU A 175 -7.68 17.04 9.21
CA LEU A 175 -6.85 16.11 9.98
C LEU A 175 -5.44 16.67 10.20
N LEU A 176 -4.85 17.34 9.21
CA LEU A 176 -3.53 17.95 9.34
C LEU A 176 -3.52 19.12 10.34
N ARG A 177 -4.46 20.07 10.23
CA ARG A 177 -4.63 21.18 11.21
C ARG A 177 -4.93 20.69 12.63
N ALA A 178 -5.61 19.55 12.77
CA ALA A 178 -5.85 18.90 14.06
C ALA A 178 -4.61 18.21 14.66
N ASN A 179 -3.44 18.24 14.00
CA ASN A 179 -2.23 17.51 14.36
C ASN A 179 -2.40 15.98 14.32
N LEU A 180 -3.09 15.47 13.29
CA LEU A 180 -3.27 14.05 13.01
C LEU A 180 -2.59 13.61 11.70
N PRO A 181 -1.30 13.92 11.43
CA PRO A 181 -0.64 13.57 10.16
C PRO A 181 -0.56 12.06 9.92
N HIS A 182 -0.54 11.25 10.99
CA HIS A 182 -0.56 9.78 10.91
C HIS A 182 -1.85 9.21 10.27
N CYS A 183 -2.91 10.02 10.20
CA CYS A 183 -4.19 9.70 9.56
C CYS A 183 -4.20 9.92 8.04
N ILE A 184 -3.10 10.46 7.48
CA ILE A 184 -2.98 10.89 6.09
C ILE A 184 -1.86 10.07 5.42
N ASN A 185 -2.03 9.76 4.13
CA ASN A 185 -0.95 9.30 3.27
C ASN A 185 -0.70 10.35 2.18
N PHE A 186 0.58 10.62 1.93
CA PHE A 186 1.09 11.62 1.00
C PHE A 186 1.52 10.94 -0.30
N THR A 187 1.06 11.43 -1.45
CA THR A 187 1.35 10.85 -2.78
C THR A 187 1.77 11.95 -3.76
N PRO A 188 2.91 11.81 -4.47
CA PRO A 188 3.29 12.76 -5.50
C PRO A 188 2.24 12.89 -6.61
N ASN A 189 1.83 14.12 -6.91
CA ASN A 189 0.94 14.49 -8.00
C ASN A 189 1.31 15.90 -8.48
N ALA A 190 1.92 16.01 -9.66
CA ALA A 190 2.48 17.26 -10.17
C ALA A 190 1.44 18.36 -10.49
N ASP A 191 0.16 17.99 -10.58
CA ASP A 191 -0.95 18.92 -10.85
C ASP A 191 -1.56 19.51 -9.55
N MET A 192 -1.01 19.15 -8.38
CA MET A 192 -1.42 19.70 -7.08
C MET A 192 -0.65 20.98 -6.74
N HIS A 193 -1.28 22.13 -6.97
CA HIS A 193 -0.77 23.42 -6.53
C HIS A 193 -1.21 23.76 -5.10
N VAL A 194 -0.41 24.54 -4.38
CA VAL A 194 -0.78 25.07 -3.04
C VAL A 194 -1.99 26.00 -3.13
N GLU A 195 -3.10 25.63 -2.48
CA GLU A 195 -4.28 26.50 -2.31
C GLU A 195 -4.26 27.18 -0.93
N ASP A 196 -3.82 26.49 0.12
CA ASP A 196 -3.55 27.03 1.46
C ASP A 196 -2.08 26.78 1.90
N PRO A 197 -1.23 27.83 1.94
CA PRO A 197 0.18 27.72 2.36
C PRO A 197 0.44 27.24 3.79
N GLU A 198 -0.56 27.19 4.68
CA GLU A 198 -0.37 26.65 6.04
C GLU A 198 -0.43 25.11 6.08
N VAL A 199 -0.99 24.46 5.06
CA VAL A 199 -1.28 23.01 5.08
C VAL A 199 -0.99 22.27 3.78
N ASP A 200 -1.04 22.90 2.62
CA ASP A 200 -0.80 22.24 1.33
C ASP A 200 0.69 22.22 0.97
N THR A 201 1.11 21.18 0.24
CA THR A 201 2.49 21.00 -0.22
C THR A 201 2.48 20.86 -1.74
N GLU A 202 3.22 21.74 -2.44
CA GLU A 202 3.30 21.77 -3.90
C GLU A 202 3.73 20.39 -4.45
N GLY A 203 2.98 19.89 -5.43
CA GLY A 203 3.23 18.60 -6.08
C GLY A 203 2.83 17.38 -5.24
N ILE A 204 2.10 17.52 -4.13
CA ILE A 204 1.66 16.43 -3.25
C ILE A 204 0.14 16.40 -3.12
N GLN A 205 -0.44 15.22 -3.33
CA GLN A 205 -1.84 14.93 -3.03
C GLN A 205 -1.97 14.21 -1.68
N TYR A 206 -2.93 14.65 -0.86
CA TYR A 206 -3.26 14.03 0.43
C TYR A 206 -4.41 13.02 0.28
N SER A 207 -4.36 11.95 1.07
CA SER A 207 -5.41 10.92 1.10
C SER A 207 -5.62 10.38 2.53
N VAL A 208 -6.87 10.14 2.92
CA VAL A 208 -7.22 9.77 4.31
C VAL A 208 -7.13 8.25 4.51
N ASP A 209 -6.40 7.84 5.55
CA ASP A 209 -6.30 6.44 5.95
C ASP A 209 -7.47 6.03 6.86
N TYR A 210 -8.62 5.76 6.25
CA TYR A 210 -9.82 5.30 6.94
C TYR A 210 -9.59 4.06 7.82
N SER A 211 -8.57 3.24 7.54
CA SER A 211 -8.26 2.04 8.34
C SER A 211 -7.71 2.37 9.73
N LYS A 212 -7.10 3.54 9.92
CA LYS A 212 -6.62 4.02 11.23
C LYS A 212 -7.72 4.67 12.06
N MET A 213 -8.77 5.22 11.43
CA MET A 213 -9.81 5.99 12.13
C MET A 213 -10.54 5.14 13.18
N VAL A 214 -10.81 3.87 12.87
CA VAL A 214 -11.48 2.95 13.80
C VAL A 214 -10.70 2.75 15.11
N CYS A 215 -9.36 2.82 15.07
CA CYS A 215 -8.52 2.70 16.27
C CYS A 215 -8.60 3.97 17.15
N LEU A 216 -8.59 5.16 16.53
CA LEU A 216 -8.74 6.42 17.25
C LEU A 216 -10.14 6.55 17.87
N LEU A 217 -11.17 6.22 17.10
CA LEU A 217 -12.56 6.21 17.57
C LEU A 217 -12.76 5.16 18.67
N HIS A 218 -12.10 4.00 18.62
CA HIS A 218 -12.15 3.01 19.70
C HIS A 218 -11.50 3.52 21.00
N LYS A 219 -10.31 4.15 20.94
CA LYS A 219 -9.70 4.80 22.12
C LYS A 219 -10.61 5.89 22.70
N LEU A 220 -11.26 6.68 21.85
CA LEU A 220 -12.21 7.73 22.24
C LEU A 220 -13.45 7.15 22.95
N VAL A 221 -14.04 6.07 22.41
CA VAL A 221 -15.15 5.34 23.05
C VAL A 221 -14.72 4.72 24.39
N LEU A 222 -13.50 4.18 24.50
CA LEU A 222 -12.96 3.68 25.77
C LEU A 222 -12.81 4.78 26.81
N ARG A 223 -12.36 5.99 26.43
CA ARG A 223 -12.31 7.16 27.33
C ARG A 223 -13.71 7.60 27.77
N GLN A 224 -14.64 7.80 26.83
CA GLN A 224 -16.03 8.14 27.14
C GLN A 224 -16.66 7.11 28.10
N GLN A 225 -16.37 5.82 27.92
CA GLN A 225 -16.90 4.77 28.80
C GLN A 225 -16.28 4.80 30.22
N ARG A 226 -15.02 5.26 30.39
CA ARG A 226 -14.43 5.54 31.71
C ARG A 226 -15.16 6.72 32.37
N GLU A 227 -15.22 7.86 31.69
CA GLU A 227 -15.89 9.09 32.16
C GLU A 227 -17.36 8.83 32.57
N ILE A 228 -18.10 8.04 31.80
CA ILE A 228 -19.48 7.60 32.11
C ILE A 228 -19.57 6.73 33.37
N ASN A 229 -18.57 5.90 33.66
CA ASN A 229 -18.55 5.05 34.85
C ASN A 229 -18.18 5.86 36.11
N ASP A 230 -17.24 6.80 35.98
CA ASP A 230 -16.84 7.71 37.06
C ASP A 230 -18.02 8.61 37.45
N MET A 231 -18.74 9.18 36.47
CA MET A 231 -19.98 9.92 36.70
C MET A 231 -21.06 9.09 37.39
N LYS A 232 -21.25 7.81 37.00
CA LYS A 232 -22.20 6.92 37.70
C LYS A 232 -21.79 6.67 39.15
N THR A 233 -20.50 6.49 39.43
CA THR A 233 -20.00 6.30 40.79
C THR A 233 -20.22 7.55 41.65
N LEU A 234 -20.10 8.76 41.08
CA LEU A 234 -20.40 10.03 41.76
C LEU A 234 -21.90 10.31 41.96
N ILE A 235 -22.79 9.63 41.23
CA ILE A 235 -24.26 9.82 41.30
C ILE A 235 -24.94 8.74 42.15
N TYR A 236 -24.37 7.53 42.24
CA TYR A 236 -24.99 6.36 42.87
C TYR A 236 -24.17 5.70 43.98
N GLY A 237 -23.01 6.25 44.34
CA GLY A 237 -22.14 5.80 45.44
C GLY A 237 -22.29 6.62 46.72
#